data_AF-A0AB33J9K2-F1
#
_entry.id   AF-A0AB33J9K2-F1
#
_cell.length_a   1.000
_cell.length_b   1.000
_cell.length_c   1.000
_cell.angle_alpha   90.00
_cell.angle_beta   90.00
_cell.angle_gamma   90.00
#
_symmetry.space_group_name_H-M   'P 1'
#
loop_
_entity.id
_entity.type
_entity.pdbx_description
1 polymer ?
#
loop_
_entity_poly.entity_id
_entity_poly.type
_entity_poly.pdbx_seq_one_letter_code
_entity_poly.pdbx_strand_id
1 'polypeptide(L)'
;MAKSNEQLEDILDDLSVIKSNNATTEQRLSNIETLLAKLATKEDVAPIIPVASTSATSIPYDEIKNAVHEEMDSYYNAMSDSAELLSDKTLKHLGTIFIELYVEEIEKYLEKDEKERECKRNVYLQKRKAQGLMTIEQVSEWAPQYSLEIQRTIRYIGMKILDENESVEKAHAILKIWGDALQTITSPRPSPPPTLKSWWFYRWNSFKQRTDKWRLLQWYLVILGIIACVLFSSLYQNRVMDLDRTNRIFYKKVIMDEKRKKNYHELDSLIHSDSFFKTYWCLEH
;
A
#
# COMPACT_ATOMS: atom_id res chain seq x y z
N MET A 1 -20.64 -48.06 45.73
CA MET A 1 -19.55 -49.03 45.50
C MET A 1 -19.52 -49.56 44.06
N ALA A 2 -20.65 -49.83 43.40
CA ALA A 2 -20.68 -50.33 42.01
C ALA A 2 -19.99 -49.43 40.96
N LYS A 3 -20.23 -48.12 40.97
CA LYS A 3 -19.68 -47.17 39.97
C LYS A 3 -18.15 -47.07 39.94
N SER A 4 -17.48 -47.29 41.09
CA SER A 4 -16.02 -47.25 41.17
C SER A 4 -15.38 -48.54 40.64
N ASN A 5 -16.13 -49.63 40.59
CA ASN A 5 -15.64 -50.93 40.13
C ASN A 5 -15.69 -51.01 38.60
N GLU A 6 -16.74 -50.44 38.00
CA GLU A 6 -16.91 -50.31 36.55
C GLU A 6 -15.82 -49.42 35.93
N GLN A 7 -15.47 -48.30 36.58
CA GLN A 7 -14.34 -47.45 36.14
C GLN A 7 -12.97 -48.15 36.24
N LEU A 8 -12.81 -49.08 37.18
CA LEU A 8 -11.56 -49.83 37.33
C LEU A 8 -11.42 -50.90 36.24
N GLU A 9 -12.53 -51.52 35.86
CA GLU A 9 -12.60 -52.53 34.80
C GLU A 9 -12.32 -51.91 33.43
N ASP A 10 -12.90 -50.73 33.15
CA ASP A 10 -12.66 -49.96 31.92
C ASP A 10 -11.17 -49.56 31.76
N ILE A 11 -10.53 -49.11 32.85
CA ILE A 11 -9.08 -48.80 32.86
C ILE A 11 -8.23 -50.06 32.62
N LEU A 12 -8.67 -51.22 33.13
CA LEU A 12 -7.94 -52.47 32.96
C LEU A 12 -7.98 -52.97 31.52
N ASP A 13 -9.14 -52.82 30.87
CA ASP A 13 -9.32 -53.14 29.46
C ASP A 13 -8.50 -52.22 28.55
N ASP A 14 -8.51 -50.91 28.80
CA ASP A 14 -7.68 -49.95 28.07
C ASP A 14 -6.18 -50.27 28.21
N LEU A 15 -5.72 -50.65 29.41
CA LEU A 15 -4.34 -51.07 29.64
C LEU A 15 -3.97 -52.36 28.89
N SER A 16 -4.92 -53.29 28.76
CA SER A 16 -4.76 -54.52 27.99
C SER A 16 -4.55 -54.23 26.50
N VAL A 17 -5.37 -53.31 25.95
CA VAL A 17 -5.26 -52.85 24.55
C VAL A 17 -3.93 -52.15 24.29
N ILE A 18 -3.49 -51.28 25.19
CA ILE A 18 -2.19 -50.60 25.08
C ILE A 18 -1.05 -51.62 25.08
N LYS A 19 -1.12 -52.64 25.93
CA LYS A 19 -0.11 -53.71 26.02
C LYS A 19 -0.04 -54.54 24.73
N SER A 20 -1.17 -54.89 24.11
CA SER A 20 -1.15 -55.63 22.84
C SER A 20 -0.59 -54.80 21.69
N ASN A 21 -0.90 -53.49 21.66
CA ASN A 21 -0.36 -52.58 20.67
C ASN A 21 1.16 -52.43 20.82
N ASN A 22 1.66 -52.33 22.06
CA ASN A 22 3.09 -52.24 22.33
C ASN A 22 3.85 -53.52 21.91
N ALA A 23 3.29 -54.70 22.16
CA ALA A 23 3.85 -55.97 21.67
C ALA A 23 3.91 -56.02 20.14
N THR A 24 2.89 -55.48 19.47
CA THR A 24 2.85 -55.39 18.00
C THR A 24 3.94 -54.45 17.46
N THR A 25 4.20 -53.33 18.14
CA THR A 25 5.26 -52.40 17.76
C THR A 25 6.66 -52.98 17.97
N GLU A 26 6.88 -53.70 19.06
CA GLU A 26 8.15 -54.40 19.32
C GLU A 26 8.44 -55.48 18.27
N GLN A 27 7.41 -56.22 17.83
CA GLN A 27 7.54 -57.19 16.76
C GLN A 27 7.91 -56.53 15.41
N ARG A 28 7.33 -55.36 15.09
CA ARG A 28 7.67 -54.60 13.89
C ARG A 28 9.12 -54.09 13.95
N LEU A 29 9.57 -53.60 15.10
CA LEU A 29 10.95 -53.16 15.31
C LEU A 29 11.95 -54.31 15.11
N SER A 30 11.69 -55.48 15.70
CA SER A 30 12.53 -56.66 15.52
C SER A 30 12.63 -57.08 14.05
N ASN A 31 11.51 -57.03 13.30
CA ASN A 31 11.54 -57.30 11.85
C ASN A 31 12.41 -56.29 11.09
N ILE A 32 12.37 -55.00 11.43
CA ILE A 32 13.22 -53.97 10.80
C ILE A 32 14.70 -54.23 11.11
N GLU A 33 15.04 -54.54 12.36
CA GLU A 33 16.42 -54.87 12.75
C GLU A 33 16.97 -56.07 11.98
N THR A 34 16.17 -57.13 11.81
CA THR A 34 16.60 -58.30 11.02
C THR A 34 16.78 -57.99 9.54
N LEU A 35 15.98 -57.09 8.96
CA LEU A 35 16.14 -56.63 7.58
C LEU A 35 17.40 -55.76 7.42
N LEU A 36 17.68 -54.88 8.38
CA LEU A 36 18.90 -54.06 8.40
C LEU A 36 20.16 -54.92 8.53
N ALA A 37 20.14 -55.93 9.41
CA ALA A 37 21.26 -56.87 9.55
C ALA A 37 21.51 -57.65 8.25
N LYS A 38 20.46 -58.09 7.55
CA LYS A 38 20.58 -58.75 6.24
C LYS A 38 21.18 -57.83 5.16
N LEU A 39 20.86 -56.54 5.19
CA LEU A 39 21.44 -55.57 4.26
C LEU A 39 22.92 -55.32 4.57
N ALA A 40 23.28 -55.15 5.85
CA ALA A 40 24.68 -54.97 6.26
C ALA A 40 25.56 -56.18 5.89
N THR A 41 25.04 -57.41 5.95
CA THR A 41 25.78 -58.62 5.52
C THR A 41 25.95 -58.76 4.00
N LYS A 42 25.18 -58.00 3.20
CA LYS A 42 25.34 -58.00 1.73
C LYS A 42 26.40 -57.01 1.24
N GLU A 43 26.93 -56.16 2.12
CA GLU A 43 27.87 -55.07 1.79
C GLU A 43 29.33 -55.38 2.16
N ASP A 44 29.64 -56.63 2.53
CA ASP A 44 31.02 -57.04 2.80
C ASP A 44 31.74 -57.41 1.48
N VAL A 45 32.11 -56.38 0.72
CA VAL A 45 33.08 -56.49 -0.38
C VAL A 45 34.46 -56.67 0.22
N ALA A 46 35.12 -57.78 -0.12
CA ALA A 46 36.43 -58.19 0.40
C ALA A 46 37.49 -57.06 0.35
N PRO A 47 38.46 -57.03 1.30
CA PRO A 47 39.46 -55.96 1.35
C PRO A 47 40.36 -56.00 0.11
N ILE A 48 40.46 -54.85 -0.57
CA ILE A 48 41.34 -54.66 -1.72
C ILE A 48 42.80 -54.85 -1.26
N ILE A 49 43.47 -55.89 -1.77
CA ILE A 49 44.91 -56.11 -1.62
C ILE A 49 45.64 -55.01 -2.42
N PRO A 50 46.60 -54.26 -1.82
CA PRO A 50 47.37 -53.29 -2.57
C PRO A 50 48.44 -54.03 -3.40
N VAL A 51 48.18 -54.18 -4.70
CA VAL A 51 49.20 -54.67 -5.63
C VAL A 51 50.16 -53.53 -5.94
N ALA A 52 51.42 -53.76 -5.59
CA ALA A 52 52.54 -52.87 -5.84
C ALA A 52 52.75 -52.62 -7.33
N SER A 53 53.20 -51.39 -7.62
CA SER A 53 53.56 -50.81 -8.90
C SER A 53 54.11 -51.76 -9.96
N THR A 54 53.42 -51.80 -11.09
CA THR A 54 54.01 -52.10 -12.41
C THR A 54 53.52 -51.07 -13.42
N SER A 55 54.48 -50.29 -13.93
CA SER A 55 54.53 -49.63 -15.25
C SER A 55 53.29 -48.88 -15.75
N ALA A 56 53.45 -47.56 -15.80
CA ALA A 56 52.65 -46.60 -16.55
C ALA A 56 52.17 -47.13 -17.91
N THR A 57 50.88 -47.40 -18.00
CA THR A 57 50.11 -47.28 -19.24
C THR A 57 49.09 -46.21 -18.95
N SER A 58 49.31 -45.00 -19.45
CA SER A 58 48.30 -43.95 -19.33
C SER A 58 47.08 -44.42 -20.10
N ILE A 59 46.01 -44.80 -19.39
CA ILE A 59 44.74 -45.10 -20.05
C ILE A 59 44.35 -43.81 -20.80
N PRO A 60 44.18 -43.86 -22.13
CA PRO A 60 43.80 -42.68 -22.90
C PRO A 60 42.53 -42.08 -22.32
N TYR A 61 42.49 -40.75 -22.18
CA TYR A 61 41.33 -40.04 -21.64
C TYR A 61 40.03 -40.44 -22.33
N ASP A 62 40.08 -40.69 -23.64
CA ASP A 62 38.93 -41.12 -24.44
C ASP A 62 38.39 -42.49 -24.04
N GLU A 63 39.26 -43.42 -23.59
CA GLU A 63 38.84 -44.75 -23.14
C GLU A 63 38.12 -44.67 -21.79
N ILE A 64 38.62 -43.85 -20.86
CA ILE A 64 37.94 -43.57 -19.59
C ILE A 64 36.61 -42.85 -19.85
N LYS A 65 36.60 -41.83 -20.71
CA LYS A 65 35.40 -41.08 -21.06
C LYS A 65 34.34 -41.99 -21.66
N ASN A 66 34.73 -42.89 -22.58
CA ASN A 66 33.81 -43.81 -23.22
C ASN A 66 33.28 -44.85 -22.23
N ALA A 67 34.13 -45.42 -21.38
CA ALA A 67 33.70 -46.39 -20.36
C ALA A 67 32.73 -45.75 -19.34
N VAL A 68 33.00 -44.52 -18.90
CA VAL A 68 32.10 -43.77 -18.01
C VAL A 68 30.78 -43.46 -18.70
N HIS A 69 30.81 -43.05 -19.97
CA HIS A 69 29.60 -42.81 -20.75
C HIS A 69 28.78 -44.08 -20.93
N GLU A 70 29.42 -45.21 -21.24
CA GLU A 70 28.75 -46.48 -21.47
C GLU A 70 28.14 -47.05 -20.19
N GLU A 71 28.81 -46.87 -19.04
CA GLU A 71 28.27 -47.24 -17.74
C GLU A 71 27.12 -46.31 -17.30
N MET A 72 27.25 -44.99 -17.54
CA MET A 72 26.17 -44.03 -17.29
C MET A 72 24.94 -44.32 -18.17
N ASP A 73 25.15 -44.59 -19.46
CA ASP A 73 24.07 -44.95 -20.38
C ASP A 73 23.43 -46.29 -19.97
N SER A 74 24.23 -47.27 -19.55
CA SER A 74 23.72 -48.52 -19.00
C SER A 74 22.88 -48.29 -17.74
N TYR A 75 23.33 -47.44 -16.82
CA TYR A 75 22.61 -47.09 -15.60
C TYR A 75 21.25 -46.43 -15.91
N TYR A 76 21.23 -45.43 -16.79
CA TYR A 76 19.99 -44.74 -17.15
C TYR A 76 19.04 -45.60 -17.98
N ASN A 77 19.56 -46.51 -18.83
CA ASN A 77 18.74 -47.44 -19.61
C ASN A 77 18.24 -48.63 -18.77
N ALA A 78 18.95 -49.03 -17.72
CA ALA A 78 18.53 -50.07 -16.78
C ALA A 78 17.62 -49.55 -15.67
N MET A 79 17.64 -48.23 -15.41
CA MET A 79 16.70 -47.58 -14.52
C MET A 79 15.29 -47.76 -15.08
N SER A 80 14.48 -48.58 -14.42
CA SER A 80 13.13 -48.91 -14.89
C SER A 80 12.34 -47.64 -15.19
N ASP A 81 11.56 -47.70 -16.27
CA ASP A 81 10.85 -46.59 -16.88
C ASP A 81 9.95 -45.90 -15.83
N SER A 82 10.46 -44.81 -15.23
CA SER A 82 9.75 -44.07 -14.16
C SER A 82 8.41 -43.50 -14.63
N ALA A 83 8.18 -43.49 -15.95
CA ALA A 83 6.92 -43.18 -16.60
C ALA A 83 5.76 -44.12 -16.18
N GLU A 84 6.04 -45.39 -15.86
CA GLU A 84 5.00 -46.34 -15.41
C GLU A 84 4.63 -46.12 -13.93
N LEU A 85 5.61 -45.80 -13.10
CA LEU A 85 5.45 -45.49 -11.67
C LEU A 85 4.70 -44.17 -11.45
N LEU A 86 4.97 -43.17 -12.30
CA LEU A 86 4.27 -41.89 -12.33
C LEU A 86 3.10 -41.87 -13.33
N SER A 87 2.69 -43.03 -13.87
CA SER A 87 1.55 -43.08 -14.76
C SER A 87 0.28 -42.64 -14.02
N ASP A 88 -0.62 -41.96 -14.73
CA ASP A 88 -1.88 -41.44 -14.15
C ASP A 88 -2.68 -42.54 -13.42
N LYS A 89 -2.60 -43.78 -13.90
CA LYS A 89 -3.27 -44.94 -13.27
C LYS A 89 -2.64 -45.32 -11.92
N THR A 90 -1.31 -45.43 -11.87
CA THR A 90 -0.58 -45.74 -10.63
C THR A 90 -0.72 -44.61 -9.62
N LEU A 91 -0.66 -43.37 -10.08
CA LEU A 91 -0.78 -42.18 -9.23
C LEU A 91 -2.19 -42.03 -8.65
N LYS A 92 -3.23 -42.30 -9.44
CA LYS A 92 -4.62 -42.38 -8.94
C LYS A 92 -4.79 -43.49 -7.92
N HIS A 93 -4.25 -44.68 -8.18
CA HIS A 93 -4.36 -45.80 -7.25
C HIS A 93 -3.64 -45.52 -5.92
N LEU A 94 -2.43 -44.96 -5.98
CA LEU A 94 -1.68 -44.53 -4.80
C LEU A 94 -2.43 -43.42 -4.04
N GLY A 95 -3.04 -42.48 -4.75
CA GLY A 95 -3.91 -41.45 -4.18
C GLY A 95 -5.12 -42.03 -3.46
N THR A 96 -5.77 -43.05 -4.05
CA THR A 96 -6.88 -43.77 -3.41
C THR A 96 -6.43 -44.47 -2.13
N ILE A 97 -5.33 -45.22 -2.16
CA ILE A 97 -4.78 -45.90 -0.98
C ILE A 97 -4.40 -44.88 0.10
N PHE A 98 -3.77 -43.77 -0.29
CA PHE A 98 -3.41 -42.71 0.65
C PHE A 98 -4.65 -42.10 1.29
N ILE A 99 -5.70 -41.80 0.51
CA ILE A 99 -6.95 -41.28 1.05
C ILE A 99 -7.58 -42.32 1.99
N GLU A 100 -7.67 -43.59 1.61
CA GLU A 100 -8.25 -44.65 2.46
C GLU A 100 -7.50 -44.83 3.78
N LEU A 101 -6.17 -44.78 3.76
CA LEU A 101 -5.33 -44.91 4.96
C LEU A 101 -5.50 -43.72 5.92
N TYR A 102 -5.75 -42.52 5.40
CA TYR A 102 -5.84 -41.30 6.19
C TYR A 102 -7.28 -40.77 6.34
N VAL A 103 -8.30 -41.41 5.76
CA VAL A 103 -9.67 -40.86 5.73
C VAL A 103 -10.19 -40.63 7.14
N GLU A 104 -10.00 -41.61 8.03
CA GLU A 104 -10.43 -41.52 9.43
C GLU A 104 -9.63 -40.46 10.20
N GLU A 105 -8.34 -40.29 9.89
CA GLU A 105 -7.51 -39.28 10.53
C GLU A 105 -7.91 -37.86 10.07
N ILE A 106 -8.15 -37.69 8.76
CA ILE A 106 -8.66 -36.44 8.18
C ILE A 106 -10.01 -36.09 8.77
N GLU A 107 -10.94 -37.04 8.86
CA GLU A 107 -12.26 -36.82 9.48
C GLU A 107 -12.13 -36.37 10.94
N LYS A 108 -11.27 -37.02 11.73
CA LYS A 108 -11.00 -36.62 13.12
C LYS A 108 -10.43 -35.20 13.21
N TYR A 109 -9.51 -34.81 12.31
CA TYR A 109 -8.98 -33.45 12.26
C TYR A 109 -10.06 -32.42 11.90
N LEU A 110 -10.90 -32.73 10.91
CA LEU A 110 -12.00 -31.86 10.49
C LEU A 110 -13.03 -31.68 11.60
N GLU A 111 -13.41 -32.76 12.28
CA GLU A 111 -14.35 -32.71 13.40
C GLU A 111 -13.77 -31.90 14.57
N LYS A 112 -12.48 -32.07 14.88
CA LYS A 112 -11.79 -31.27 15.90
C LYS A 112 -11.79 -29.78 15.55
N ASP A 113 -11.45 -29.43 14.31
CA ASP A 113 -11.44 -28.05 13.83
C ASP A 113 -12.85 -27.44 13.85
N GLU A 114 -13.87 -28.20 13.46
CA GLU A 114 -15.26 -27.75 13.53
C GLU A 114 -15.70 -27.47 14.97
N LYS A 115 -15.43 -28.39 15.90
CA LYS A 115 -15.68 -28.19 17.33
C LYS A 115 -14.95 -26.97 17.88
N GLU A 116 -13.70 -26.74 17.47
CA GLU A 116 -12.93 -25.56 17.87
C GLU A 116 -13.56 -24.27 17.32
N ARG A 117 -13.96 -24.26 16.05
CA ARG A 117 -14.67 -23.12 15.42
C ARG A 117 -16.01 -22.84 16.08
N GLU A 118 -16.78 -23.87 16.44
CA GLU A 118 -18.02 -23.71 17.20
C GLU A 118 -17.78 -23.16 18.60
N CYS A 119 -16.77 -23.69 19.30
CA CYS A 119 -16.38 -23.19 20.61
C CYS A 119 -16.01 -21.69 20.55
N LYS A 120 -15.16 -21.29 19.60
CA LYS A 120 -14.78 -19.87 19.38
C LYS A 120 -16.00 -19.01 19.07
N ARG A 121 -16.91 -19.47 18.20
CA ARG A 121 -18.15 -18.76 17.88
C ARG A 121 -19.04 -18.58 19.11
N ASN A 122 -19.20 -19.63 19.92
CA ASN A 122 -20.00 -19.57 21.15
C ASN A 122 -19.41 -18.60 22.18
N VAL A 123 -18.09 -18.65 22.39
CA VAL A 123 -17.38 -17.70 23.27
C VAL A 123 -17.56 -16.26 22.78
N TYR A 124 -17.39 -16.02 21.48
CA TYR A 124 -17.61 -14.70 20.88
C TYR A 124 -19.04 -14.20 21.13
N LEU A 125 -20.05 -15.04 20.88
CA LEU A 125 -21.46 -14.66 21.09
C LEU A 125 -21.77 -14.38 22.57
N GLN A 126 -21.19 -15.13 23.51
CA GLN A 126 -21.32 -14.85 24.94
C GLN A 126 -20.72 -13.50 25.32
N LYS A 127 -19.52 -13.16 24.80
CA LYS A 127 -18.90 -11.85 25.01
C LYS A 127 -19.75 -10.71 24.45
N ARG A 128 -20.29 -10.86 23.23
CA ARG A 128 -21.21 -9.87 22.63
C ARG A 128 -22.51 -9.74 23.42
N LYS A 129 -23.01 -10.84 24.00
CA LYS A 129 -24.18 -10.83 24.88
C LYS A 129 -23.89 -10.04 26.16
N ALA A 130 -22.72 -10.23 26.77
CA ALA A 130 -22.30 -9.50 27.95
C ALA A 130 -22.13 -8.00 27.68
N GLN A 131 -21.66 -7.63 26.49
CA GLN A 131 -21.58 -6.24 26.03
C GLN A 131 -22.95 -5.63 25.68
N GLY A 132 -24.05 -6.40 25.71
CA GLY A 132 -25.39 -5.91 25.36
C GLY A 132 -25.54 -5.57 23.87
N LEU A 133 -24.87 -6.31 22.98
CA LEU A 133 -24.89 -6.09 21.53
C LEU A 133 -25.64 -7.20 20.76
N MET A 134 -26.11 -8.24 21.43
CA MET A 134 -26.72 -9.39 20.76
C MET A 134 -28.09 -9.08 20.18
N THR A 135 -28.89 -8.26 20.86
CA THR A 135 -30.22 -7.86 20.39
C THR A 135 -30.36 -6.35 20.39
N ILE A 136 -31.33 -5.84 19.64
CA ILE A 136 -31.64 -4.40 19.63
C ILE A 136 -32.20 -3.97 21.00
N GLU A 137 -32.97 -4.83 21.66
CA GLU A 137 -33.50 -4.59 23.01
C GLU A 137 -32.37 -4.34 24.02
N GLN A 138 -31.32 -5.17 24.02
CA GLN A 138 -30.15 -4.95 24.87
C GLN A 138 -29.46 -3.61 24.58
N VAL A 139 -29.38 -3.21 23.31
CA VAL A 139 -28.82 -1.89 22.94
C VAL A 139 -29.70 -0.76 23.45
N SER A 140 -31.02 -0.94 23.42
CA SER A 140 -31.96 0.06 23.94
C SER A 140 -31.88 0.24 25.46
N GLU A 141 -31.43 -0.77 26.22
CA GLU A 141 -31.25 -0.67 27.68
C GLU A 141 -30.15 0.35 28.06
N TRP A 142 -29.01 0.34 27.36
CA TRP A 142 -27.89 1.24 27.66
C TRP A 142 -27.79 2.47 26.74
N ALA A 143 -28.51 2.46 25.61
CA ALA A 143 -28.54 3.53 24.62
C ALA A 143 -29.98 4.01 24.26
N PRO A 144 -30.88 4.23 25.23
CA PRO A 144 -32.29 4.59 24.95
C PRO A 144 -32.45 5.94 24.27
N GLN A 145 -31.44 6.82 24.35
CA GLN A 145 -31.45 8.16 23.77
C GLN A 145 -31.44 8.20 22.24
N TYR A 146 -31.02 7.10 21.59
CA TYR A 146 -30.90 7.05 20.13
C TYR A 146 -32.16 6.48 19.49
N SER A 147 -32.49 6.93 18.28
CA SER A 147 -33.58 6.34 17.49
C SER A 147 -33.27 4.88 17.14
N LEU A 148 -34.31 4.11 16.78
CA LEU A 148 -34.18 2.70 16.44
C LEU A 148 -33.19 2.45 15.29
N GLU A 149 -33.13 3.35 14.30
CA GLU A 149 -32.19 3.29 13.19
C GLU A 149 -30.75 3.43 13.66
N ILE A 150 -30.49 4.39 14.56
CA ILE A 150 -29.15 4.62 15.12
C ILE A 150 -28.75 3.45 16.01
N GLN A 151 -29.67 2.93 16.83
CA GLN A 151 -29.44 1.73 17.64
C GLN A 151 -29.05 0.52 16.78
N ARG A 152 -29.72 0.30 15.64
CA ARG A 152 -29.34 -0.76 14.67
C ARG A 152 -27.94 -0.55 14.11
N THR A 153 -27.59 0.67 13.76
CA THR A 153 -26.29 1.00 13.18
C THR A 153 -25.17 0.84 14.20
N ILE A 154 -25.31 1.39 15.41
CA ILE A 154 -24.27 1.23 16.45
C ILE A 154 -24.13 -0.23 16.88
N ARG A 155 -25.21 -1.02 16.88
CA ARG A 155 -25.15 -2.47 17.10
C ARG A 155 -24.30 -3.16 16.03
N TYR A 156 -24.57 -2.86 14.76
CA TYR A 156 -23.82 -3.42 13.64
C TYR A 156 -22.34 -3.09 13.72
N ILE A 157 -22.02 -1.82 14.00
CA ILE A 157 -20.66 -1.33 14.21
C ILE A 157 -19.99 -2.10 15.37
N GLY A 158 -20.68 -2.22 16.51
CA GLY A 158 -20.17 -2.92 17.69
C GLY A 158 -19.86 -4.39 17.42
N MET A 159 -20.73 -5.08 16.66
CA MET A 159 -20.51 -6.47 16.27
C MET A 159 -19.29 -6.66 15.35
N LYS A 160 -19.02 -5.69 14.46
CA LYS A 160 -18.01 -5.84 13.40
C LYS A 160 -16.65 -5.22 13.71
N ILE A 161 -16.61 -4.16 14.52
CA ILE A 161 -15.41 -3.32 14.65
C ILE A 161 -14.74 -3.47 16.02
N LEU A 162 -15.50 -3.66 17.09
CA LEU A 162 -14.93 -3.74 18.43
C LEU A 162 -14.14 -5.03 18.65
N ASP A 163 -13.07 -4.96 19.43
CA ASP A 163 -12.37 -6.15 19.90
C ASP A 163 -13.31 -7.01 20.77
N GLU A 164 -13.09 -8.31 20.77
CA GLU A 164 -13.83 -9.28 21.57
C GLU A 164 -13.57 -9.07 23.07
N ASN A 165 -12.36 -8.65 23.43
CA ASN A 165 -11.93 -8.52 24.83
C ASN A 165 -12.17 -7.11 25.40
N GLU A 166 -12.81 -6.22 24.65
CA GLU A 166 -13.13 -4.88 25.12
C GLU A 166 -14.14 -4.95 26.29
N SER A 167 -13.86 -4.23 27.38
CA SER A 167 -14.79 -4.10 28.51
C SER A 167 -16.12 -3.46 28.07
N VAL A 168 -17.21 -3.81 28.74
CA VAL A 168 -18.57 -3.32 28.42
C VAL A 168 -18.61 -1.79 28.40
N GLU A 169 -17.97 -1.13 29.37
CA GLU A 169 -17.98 0.33 29.51
C GLU A 169 -17.28 1.02 28.33
N LYS A 170 -16.11 0.51 27.93
CA LYS A 170 -15.35 1.04 26.78
C LYS A 170 -16.08 0.79 25.46
N ALA A 171 -16.67 -0.39 25.29
CA ALA A 171 -17.49 -0.71 24.12
C ALA A 171 -18.66 0.27 24.01
N HIS A 172 -19.40 0.51 25.10
CA HIS A 172 -20.50 1.47 25.13
C HIS A 172 -20.02 2.90 24.89
N ALA A 173 -18.87 3.30 25.43
CA ALA A 173 -18.31 4.63 25.20
C ALA A 173 -17.98 4.86 23.72
N ILE A 174 -17.31 3.91 23.06
CA ILE A 174 -17.00 3.98 21.63
C ILE A 174 -18.29 4.06 20.81
N LEU A 175 -19.29 3.24 21.14
CA LEU A 175 -20.55 3.21 20.40
C LEU A 175 -21.42 4.45 20.64
N LYS A 176 -21.34 5.08 21.81
CA LYS A 176 -21.99 6.37 22.07
C LYS A 176 -21.42 7.48 21.19
N ILE A 177 -20.10 7.50 20.96
CA ILE A 177 -19.49 8.46 20.02
C ILE A 177 -20.07 8.30 18.61
N TRP A 178 -20.20 7.05 18.14
CA TRP A 178 -20.85 6.76 16.86
C TRP A 178 -22.33 7.16 16.86
N GLY A 179 -23.05 6.85 17.93
CA GLY A 179 -24.46 7.23 18.10
C GLY A 179 -24.65 8.75 18.05
N ASP A 180 -23.84 9.52 18.75
CA ASP A 180 -23.88 10.98 18.79
C ASP A 180 -23.55 11.60 17.43
N ALA A 181 -22.56 11.05 16.73
CA ALA A 181 -22.23 11.46 15.37
C ALA A 181 -23.41 11.22 14.42
N LEU A 182 -24.01 10.03 14.46
CA LEU A 182 -25.18 9.67 13.64
C LEU A 182 -26.41 10.51 13.99
N GLN A 183 -26.67 10.75 15.27
CA GLN A 183 -27.76 11.61 15.74
C GLN A 183 -27.59 13.05 15.24
N THR A 184 -26.36 13.56 15.25
CA THR A 184 -26.05 14.91 14.76
C THR A 184 -26.30 15.05 13.25
N ILE A 185 -26.01 14.00 12.47
CA ILE A 185 -26.22 13.99 11.02
C ILE A 185 -27.72 13.88 10.69
N THR A 186 -28.44 12.99 11.37
CA THR A 186 -29.85 12.67 11.10
C THR A 186 -30.83 13.70 11.66
N SER A 187 -30.48 14.33 12.78
CA SER A 187 -31.22 15.41 13.40
C SER A 187 -30.31 16.64 13.47
N PRO A 188 -30.07 17.34 12.35
CA PRO A 188 -29.29 18.56 12.38
C PRO A 188 -29.97 19.51 13.36
N ARG A 189 -29.24 19.87 14.42
CA ARG A 189 -29.70 20.87 15.39
C ARG A 189 -30.18 22.08 14.59
N PRO A 190 -31.38 22.64 14.84
CA PRO A 190 -31.78 23.88 14.20
C PRO A 190 -30.63 24.85 14.42
N SER A 191 -30.06 25.32 13.31
CA SER A 191 -28.90 26.20 13.36
C SER A 191 -29.25 27.35 14.32
N PRO A 192 -28.41 27.61 15.34
CA PRO A 192 -28.69 28.73 16.23
C PRO A 192 -28.91 29.96 15.36
N PRO A 193 -29.93 30.80 15.66
CA PRO A 193 -30.25 31.97 14.84
C PRO A 193 -28.95 32.71 14.57
N PRO A 194 -28.68 33.10 13.31
CA PRO A 194 -27.35 33.50 12.88
C PRO A 194 -26.84 34.57 13.83
N THR A 195 -25.92 34.17 14.71
CA THR A 195 -25.31 35.11 15.64
C THR A 195 -24.52 36.08 14.78
N LEU A 196 -24.56 37.37 15.11
CA LEU A 196 -23.91 38.40 14.29
C LEU A 196 -22.44 38.04 13.99
N LYS A 197 -21.78 37.36 14.94
CA LYS A 197 -20.46 36.75 14.79
C LYS A 197 -20.38 35.67 13.70
N SER A 198 -21.28 34.69 13.67
CA SER A 198 -21.26 33.63 12.64
C SER A 198 -21.60 34.17 11.26
N TRP A 199 -22.51 35.14 11.17
CA TRP A 199 -22.78 35.89 9.93
C TRP A 199 -21.54 36.66 9.46
N TRP A 200 -20.85 37.35 10.37
CA TRP A 200 -19.64 38.10 10.06
C TRP A 200 -18.50 37.19 9.61
N PHE A 201 -18.29 36.05 10.28
CA PHE A 201 -17.33 35.04 9.85
C PHE A 201 -17.66 34.46 8.48
N TYR A 202 -18.93 34.13 8.22
CA TYR A 202 -19.38 33.67 6.91
C TYR A 202 -19.10 34.72 5.82
N ARG A 203 -19.50 35.97 6.05
CA ARG A 203 -19.24 37.10 5.14
C ARG A 203 -17.75 37.32 4.91
N TRP A 204 -16.93 37.21 5.95
CA TRP A 204 -15.48 37.35 5.88
C TRP A 204 -14.84 36.21 5.10
N ASN A 205 -15.31 34.97 5.28
CA ASN A 205 -14.82 33.83 4.51
C ASN A 205 -15.23 33.92 3.03
N SER A 206 -16.47 34.33 2.75
CA SER A 206 -16.92 34.62 1.37
C SER A 206 -16.14 35.78 0.74
N PHE A 207 -15.78 36.80 1.53
CA PHE A 207 -14.91 37.89 1.08
C PHE A 207 -13.51 37.36 0.77
N LYS A 208 -12.89 36.57 1.66
CA LYS A 208 -11.58 35.93 1.42
C LYS A 208 -11.56 35.08 0.14
N GLN A 209 -12.58 34.27 -0.06
CA GLN A 209 -12.72 33.42 -1.24
C GLN A 209 -12.90 34.23 -2.54
N ARG A 210 -13.51 35.42 -2.44
CA ARG A 210 -13.56 36.39 -3.55
C ARG A 210 -12.24 37.14 -3.73
N THR A 211 -11.50 37.43 -2.66
CA THR A 211 -10.18 38.08 -2.72
C THR A 211 -9.06 37.17 -3.19
N ASP A 212 -9.20 35.84 -3.12
CA ASP A 212 -8.25 34.92 -3.76
C ASP A 212 -8.16 35.15 -5.27
N LYS A 213 -9.25 35.61 -5.89
CA LYS A 213 -9.28 36.04 -7.31
C LYS A 213 -8.60 37.39 -7.55
N TRP A 214 -8.29 38.17 -6.51
CA TRP A 214 -7.57 39.44 -6.64
C TRP A 214 -6.09 39.24 -6.92
N ARG A 215 -5.53 38.07 -6.61
CA ARG A 215 -4.17 37.72 -7.03
C ARG A 215 -4.05 37.73 -8.56
N LEU A 216 -5.09 37.29 -9.28
CA LEU A 216 -5.14 37.39 -10.75
C LEU A 216 -5.23 38.84 -11.23
N LEU A 217 -5.97 39.69 -10.52
CA LEU A 217 -6.10 41.11 -10.85
C LEU A 217 -4.79 41.86 -10.61
N GLN A 218 -4.03 41.51 -9.56
CA GLN A 218 -2.67 42.00 -9.34
C GLN A 218 -1.73 41.64 -10.49
N TRP A 219 -1.72 40.37 -10.92
CA TRP A 219 -0.91 39.96 -12.07
C TRP A 219 -1.33 40.67 -13.37
N TYR A 220 -2.62 40.90 -13.56
CA TYR A 220 -3.13 41.63 -14.73
C TYR A 220 -2.66 43.09 -14.76
N LEU A 221 -2.68 43.78 -13.61
CA LEU A 221 -2.17 45.16 -13.50
C LEU A 221 -0.66 45.25 -13.72
N VAL A 222 0.11 44.27 -13.23
CA VAL A 222 1.56 44.21 -13.47
C VAL A 222 1.86 44.02 -14.96
N ILE A 223 1.16 43.10 -15.64
CA ILE A 223 1.31 42.90 -17.09
C ILE A 223 0.94 44.16 -17.86
N LEU A 224 -0.16 44.82 -17.49
CA LEU A 224 -0.60 46.07 -18.12
C LEU A 224 0.43 47.20 -17.95
N GLY A 225 1.05 47.30 -16.76
CA GLY A 225 2.14 48.23 -16.49
C GLY A 225 3.39 47.94 -17.35
N ILE A 226 3.76 46.67 -17.51
CA ILE A 226 4.90 46.28 -18.37
C ILE A 226 4.63 46.66 -19.84
N ILE A 227 3.42 46.38 -20.34
CA ILE A 227 3.03 46.75 -21.72
C ILE A 227 3.10 48.26 -21.91
N ALA A 228 2.57 49.04 -20.96
CA ALA A 228 2.64 50.50 -21.02
C ALA A 228 4.10 50.99 -21.04
N CYS A 229 4.97 50.47 -20.17
CA CYS A 229 6.38 50.84 -20.15
C CYS A 229 7.10 50.55 -21.47
N VAL A 230 6.81 49.41 -22.11
CA VAL A 230 7.39 49.07 -23.42
C VAL A 230 6.91 50.03 -24.51
N LEU A 231 5.60 50.34 -24.54
CA LEU A 231 5.03 51.29 -25.51
C LEU A 231 5.57 52.71 -25.31
N PHE A 232 5.70 53.20 -24.07
CA PHE A 232 6.29 54.51 -23.81
C PHE A 232 7.77 54.55 -24.17
N SER A 233 8.50 53.47 -23.91
CA SER A 233 9.93 53.38 -24.27
C SER A 233 10.12 53.41 -25.79
N SER A 234 9.26 52.73 -26.58
CA SER A 234 9.37 52.74 -28.04
C SER A 234 9.04 54.11 -28.64
N LEU A 235 8.01 54.79 -28.12
CA LEU A 235 7.67 56.16 -28.53
C LEU A 235 8.78 57.16 -28.15
N TYR A 236 9.36 57.01 -26.96
CA TYR A 236 10.47 57.84 -26.50
C TYR A 236 11.71 57.64 -27.37
N GLN A 237 12.09 56.38 -27.64
CA GLN A 237 13.22 56.06 -28.50
C GLN A 237 13.05 56.63 -29.92
N ASN A 238 11.85 56.54 -30.50
CA ASN A 238 11.59 57.10 -31.82
C ASN A 238 11.78 58.62 -31.86
N ARG A 239 11.25 59.35 -30.85
CA ARG A 239 11.44 60.80 -30.74
C ARG A 239 12.90 61.19 -30.54
N VAL A 240 13.64 60.46 -29.71
CA VAL A 240 15.07 60.73 -29.48
C VAL A 240 15.87 60.50 -30.77
N MET A 241 15.59 59.44 -31.52
CA MET A 241 16.26 59.17 -32.80
C MET A 241 15.96 60.25 -33.85
N ASP A 242 14.71 60.70 -33.97
CA ASP A 242 14.35 61.78 -34.89
C ASP A 242 15.04 63.11 -34.52
N LEU A 243 15.15 63.39 -33.22
CA LEU A 243 15.84 64.58 -32.71
C LEU A 243 17.35 64.50 -32.97
N ASP A 244 17.97 63.34 -32.76
CA ASP A 244 19.39 63.11 -33.06
C ASP A 244 19.67 63.22 -34.57
N ARG A 245 18.80 62.65 -35.42
CA ARG A 245 18.88 62.77 -36.88
C ARG A 245 18.79 64.23 -37.33
N THR A 246 17.87 64.99 -36.73
CA THR A 246 17.66 66.41 -37.03
C THR A 246 18.86 67.24 -36.56
N ASN A 247 19.36 67.01 -35.35
CA ASN A 247 20.57 67.66 -34.82
C ASN A 247 21.77 67.36 -35.71
N ARG A 248 21.99 66.12 -36.13
CA ARG A 248 23.12 65.76 -37.01
C ARG A 248 23.07 66.48 -38.36
N ILE A 249 21.88 66.60 -38.95
CA ILE A 249 21.69 67.38 -40.20
C ILE A 249 21.96 68.86 -39.94
N PHE A 250 21.45 69.40 -38.83
CA PHE A 250 21.61 70.80 -38.44
C PHE A 250 23.09 71.15 -38.22
N TYR A 251 23.83 70.36 -37.44
CA TYR A 251 25.26 70.57 -37.22
C TYR A 251 26.04 70.54 -38.54
N LYS A 252 25.76 69.56 -39.41
CA LYS A 252 26.46 69.40 -40.69
C LYS A 252 26.17 70.53 -41.69
N LYS A 253 24.94 71.04 -41.75
CA LYS A 253 24.52 72.01 -42.78
C LYS A 253 24.57 73.46 -42.31
N VAL A 254 24.38 73.73 -41.02
CA VAL A 254 24.23 75.07 -40.46
C VAL A 254 25.45 75.48 -39.64
N ILE A 255 25.91 74.60 -38.72
CA ILE A 255 26.99 74.94 -37.78
C ILE A 255 28.38 74.78 -38.40
N MET A 256 28.59 73.80 -39.29
CA MET A 256 29.88 73.57 -39.95
C MET A 256 30.27 74.66 -40.98
N ASP A 257 29.29 75.37 -41.56
CA ASP A 257 29.54 76.48 -42.48
C ASP A 257 29.63 77.78 -41.67
N GLU A 258 30.82 78.39 -41.63
CA GLU A 258 31.13 79.52 -40.76
C GLU A 258 30.25 80.76 -41.02
N LYS A 259 29.82 80.95 -42.28
CA LYS A 259 28.92 82.05 -42.65
C LYS A 259 27.49 81.80 -42.16
N ARG A 260 26.99 80.57 -42.34
CA ARG A 260 25.64 80.18 -41.87
C ARG A 260 25.55 80.10 -40.36
N LYS A 261 26.63 79.67 -39.70
CA LYS A 261 26.75 79.65 -38.24
C LYS A 261 26.58 81.03 -37.64
N LYS A 262 27.28 82.05 -38.17
CA LYS A 262 27.15 83.44 -37.70
C LYS A 262 25.72 83.97 -37.87
N ASN A 263 25.14 83.79 -39.05
CA ASN A 263 23.75 84.19 -39.31
C ASN A 263 22.75 83.48 -38.40
N TYR A 264 22.97 82.20 -38.11
CA TYR A 264 22.13 81.44 -37.18
C TYR A 264 22.24 82.00 -35.75
N HIS A 265 23.45 82.27 -35.25
CA HIS A 265 23.63 82.85 -33.91
C HIS A 265 23.04 84.26 -33.78
N GLU A 266 23.11 85.06 -34.84
CA GLU A 266 22.47 86.38 -34.87
C GLU A 266 20.94 86.26 -34.83
N LEU A 267 20.38 85.37 -35.65
CA LEU A 267 18.94 85.08 -35.65
C LEU A 267 18.45 84.51 -34.30
N ASP A 268 19.20 83.57 -33.74
CA ASP A 268 18.91 82.92 -32.45
C ASP A 268 18.95 83.93 -31.30
N SER A 269 19.94 84.84 -31.30
CA SER A 269 20.03 85.93 -30.33
C SER A 269 18.86 86.91 -30.47
N LEU A 270 18.42 87.19 -31.70
CA LEU A 270 17.30 88.09 -31.97
C LEU A 270 15.96 87.50 -31.52
N ILE A 271 15.77 86.19 -31.73
CA ILE A 271 14.58 85.45 -31.27
C ILE A 271 14.54 85.38 -29.74
N HIS A 272 15.67 85.18 -29.06
CA HIS A 272 15.72 85.07 -27.59
C HIS A 272 15.70 86.43 -26.87
N SER A 273 16.06 87.52 -27.55
CA SER A 273 16.06 88.88 -26.97
C SER A 273 14.74 89.62 -27.15
N ASP A 274 13.95 89.27 -28.17
CA ASP A 274 12.68 89.94 -28.46
C ASP A 274 11.50 89.36 -27.64
N SER A 275 10.85 90.24 -26.87
CA SER A 275 9.66 89.93 -26.06
C SER A 275 8.47 89.39 -26.86
N PHE A 276 8.40 89.69 -28.17
CA PHE A 276 7.33 89.22 -29.04
C PHE A 276 7.30 87.68 -29.14
N PHE A 277 8.46 87.04 -29.35
CA PHE A 277 8.55 85.59 -29.50
C PHE A 277 8.39 84.84 -28.18
N LYS A 278 8.69 85.49 -27.04
CA LYS A 278 8.49 84.93 -25.70
C LYS A 278 7.01 84.62 -25.41
N THR A 279 6.09 85.37 -26.01
CA THR A 279 4.64 85.19 -25.84
C THR A 279 4.13 83.93 -26.53
N TYR A 280 4.70 83.55 -27.68
CA TYR A 280 4.29 82.35 -28.43
C TYR A 280 4.82 81.05 -27.80
N TRP A 281 5.92 81.10 -27.04
CA TRP A 281 6.50 79.92 -26.40
C TRP A 281 5.69 79.38 -25.20
N CYS A 282 4.89 80.23 -24.56
CA CYS A 282 4.02 79.83 -23.44
C CYS A 282 2.68 79.24 -23.87
N LEU A 283 2.33 79.27 -25.17
CA LEU A 283 1.02 78.85 -25.68
C LEU A 283 0.98 77.40 -26.20
N GLU A 284 2.08 76.67 -26.11
CA GLU A 284 2.15 75.25 -26.50
C GLU A 284 2.05 74.36 -25.24
N HIS A 285 0.84 74.31 -24.66
CA HIS A 285 0.42 73.31 -23.69
C HIS A 285 -0.79 72.54 -24.21
#